data_AF-A0A971UWN7-F1
#
_entry.id   AF-A0A971UWN7-F1
#
_cell.length_a   1.000
_cell.length_b   1.000
_cell.length_c   1.000
_cell.angle_alpha   90.00
_cell.angle_beta   90.00
_cell.angle_gamma   90.00
#
_symmetry.space_group_name_H-M   'P 1'
#
loop_
_entity.id
_entity.type
_entity.pdbx_description
1 polymer ?
#
loop_
_entity_poly.entity_id
_entity_poly.type
_entity_poly.pdbx_seq_one_letter_code
_entity_poly.pdbx_strand_id
1 'polypeptide(L)' 'MKIIKKGLTKCYIIHSTSTGQHMICRVLNEYKNENEAEEDLIKLLTHKISEKDLLKEFTKKSNF' A
#
# COMPACT_ATOMS: atom_id res chain seq x y z
N MET A 1 -3.68 -9.22 11.64
CA MET A 1 -2.85 -8.41 10.72
C MET A 1 -2.13 -7.37 11.56
N LYS A 2 -0.80 -7.29 11.51
CA LYS A 2 -0.02 -6.33 12.33
C LYS A 2 0.57 -5.27 11.40
N ILE A 3 0.25 -4.00 11.67
CA ILE A 3 0.79 -2.85 10.93
C ILE A 3 2.05 -2.37 11.67
N ILE A 4 3.16 -2.25 10.96
CA ILE A 4 4.44 -1.74 11.48
C ILE A 4 4.73 -0.43 10.73
N LYS A 5 4.66 0.70 11.45
CA LYS A 5 5.04 2.02 10.93
C LYS A 5 6.47 2.33 11.36
N LYS A 6 7.38 2.58 10.41
CA LYS A 6 8.78 2.98 10.69
C LYS A 6 9.07 4.31 9.98
N GLY A 7 8.91 5.42 10.71
CA GLY A 7 9.00 6.79 10.19
C GLY A 7 7.72 7.28 9.50
N LEU A 8 7.75 8.51 8.96
CA LEU A 8 6.62 9.19 8.31
C LEU A 8 6.26 8.66 6.90
N THR A 9 7.06 7.75 6.32
CA THR A 9 6.97 7.45 4.87
C THR A 9 6.82 5.98 4.49
N LYS A 10 6.99 5.03 5.41
CA LYS A 10 6.95 3.60 5.09
C LYS A 10 6.11 2.82 6.09
N CYS A 11 5.02 2.25 5.57
CA CYS A 11 4.10 1.40 6.30
C CYS A 11 4.17 -0.02 5.72
N TYR A 12 4.24 -1.02 6.61
CA TYR A 12 4.31 -2.43 6.24
C TYR A 12 3.27 -3.24 7.01
N ILE A 13 2.79 -4.30 6.38
CA ILE A 13 1.83 -5.23 6.95
C ILE A 13 2.40 -6.64 6.86
N ILE A 14 2.30 -7.38 7.97
CA ILE A 14 2.52 -8.83 7.94
C ILE A 14 1.17 -9.50 7.70
N HIS A 15 1.05 -10.16 6.55
CA HIS A 15 -0.09 -10.99 6.19
C HIS A 15 0.28 -12.47 6.39
N SER A 16 -0.58 -13.20 7.10
CA SER A 16 -0.43 -14.65 7.28
C SER A 16 -1.52 -15.35 6.49
N THR A 17 -1.13 -16.32 5.65
CA THR A 17 -2.09 -17.12 4.88
C THR A 17 -2.63 -18.28 5.73
N SER A 18 -3.77 -18.83 5.34
CA SER A 18 -4.34 -20.05 5.95
C SER A 18 -3.42 -21.27 5.79
N THR A 19 -2.45 -21.22 4.87
CA THR A 19 -1.45 -22.27 4.63
C THR A 19 -0.23 -22.17 5.55
N GLY A 20 -0.20 -21.23 6.49
CA GLY A 20 0.91 -21.03 7.43
C GLY A 20 2.09 -20.24 6.86
N GLN A 21 1.94 -19.62 5.68
CA GLN A 21 2.97 -18.75 5.12
C GLN A 21 2.81 -17.32 5.65
N HIS A 22 3.92 -16.60 5.79
CA HIS A 22 3.95 -15.21 6.22
C HIS A 22 4.57 -14.34 5.13
N MET A 23 3.89 -13.26 4.78
CA MET A 23 4.30 -12.32 3.75
C MET A 23 4.45 -10.93 4.35
N ILE A 24 5.49 -10.22 3.93
CA ILE A 24 5.67 -8.80 4.23
C ILE A 24 5.14 -8.02 3.04
N CYS A 25 4.05 -7.29 3.25
CA CYS A 25 3.43 -6.43 2.26
C CYS A 25 3.79 -4.98 2.58
N ARG A 26 4.22 -4.23 1.56
CA ARG A 26 4.38 -2.79 1.69
C ARG A 26 3.05 -2.11 1.40
N VAL A 27 2.63 -1.18 2.25
CA VAL A 27 1.48 -0.32 1.95
C VAL A 27 1.94 0.75 0.96
N LEU A 28 1.35 0.74 -0.23
CA LEU A 28 1.70 1.67 -1.30
C LEU A 28 0.97 3.00 -1.14
N ASN A 29 -0.28 2.98 -0.66
CA ASN A 29 -1.11 4.15 -0.36
C ASN A 29 -2.28 3.79 0.57
N GLU A 30 -2.95 4.79 1.13
CA GLU A 30 -4.17 4.64 1.95
C GLU A 30 -5.33 5.38 1.29
N TYR A 31 -6.50 4.74 1.25
CA TYR A 31 -7.71 5.22 0.59
C TYR A 31 -8.88 5.21 1.54
N LYS A 32 -9.84 6.12 1.35
CA LYS A 32 -11.11 6.15 2.10
C LYS A 32 -12.19 5.27 1.48
N ASN A 33 -12.02 4.91 0.21
CA ASN A 33 -12.96 4.14 -0.60
C ASN A 33 -12.23 2.98 -1.27
N GLU A 34 -12.86 1.80 -1.28
CA GLU A 34 -12.37 0.59 -1.93
C GLU A 34 -12.26 0.75 -3.45
N ASN A 35 -13.24 1.42 -4.09
CA ASN A 35 -13.25 1.61 -5.55
C ASN A 35 -12.01 2.38 -6.05
N GLU A 36 -11.58 3.42 -5.32
CA GLU A 36 -10.37 4.18 -5.66
C GLU A 36 -9.10 3.32 -5.55
N ALA A 37 -9.05 2.45 -4.54
CA ALA A 37 -7.94 1.53 -4.36
C ALA A 37 -7.89 0.48 -5.49
N GLU A 38 -9.06 -0.03 -5.92
CA GLU A 38 -9.16 -0.97 -7.03
C GLU A 38 -8.74 -0.35 -8.37
N GLU A 39 -9.20 0.87 -8.67
CA GLU A 39 -8.79 1.58 -9.88
C GLU A 39 -7.29 1.79 -9.97
N ASP A 40 -6.65 2.20 -8.87
CA ASP A 40 -5.20 2.38 -8.82
C ASP A 40 -4.45 1.05 -8.88
N LEU A 41 -5.00 -0.03 -8.32
CA LEU A 41 -4.46 -1.37 -8.50
C LEU A 41 -4.50 -1.79 -9.98
N ILE A 42 -5.62 -1.56 -10.67
CA ILE A 42 -5.74 -1.85 -12.11
C ILE A 42 -4.72 -1.04 -12.90
N LYS A 43 -4.56 0.25 -12.59
CA LYS A 43 -3.53 1.10 -13.25
C LYS A 43 -2.11 0.60 -12.97
N LEU A 44 -1.82 0.12 -11.76
CA LEU A 44 -0.52 -0.44 -11.39
C LEU A 44 -0.23 -1.73 -12.17
N LEU A 45 -1.19 -2.65 -12.20
CA LEU A 45 -1.06 -3.94 -12.91
C LEU A 45 -0.99 -3.77 -14.43
N THR A 46 -1.60 -2.72 -14.97
CA THR A 46 -1.51 -2.34 -16.39
C THR A 46 -0.32 -1.43 -16.71
N HIS A 47 0.60 -1.23 -15.76
CA HIS A 47 1.79 -0.38 -15.89
C HIS A 47 1.52 1.09 -16.27
N LYS A 48 0.30 1.58 -16.04
CA LYS A 48 -0.05 3.00 -16.23
C LYS A 48 0.53 3.90 -15.13
N ILE A 49 0.71 3.35 -13.94
CA ILE A 49 1.38 4.00 -12.80
C ILE A 49 2.41 3.04 -12.19
N SER A 50 3.39 3.58 -11.47
CA SER A 50 4.38 2.78 -10.75
C SER A 50 4.12 2.78 -9.23
N GLU A 51 4.70 1.82 -8.51
CA GLU A 51 4.68 1.83 -7.05
C GLU A 51 5.25 3.13 -6.46
N LYS A 52 6.24 3.73 -7.12
CA LYS A 52 6.84 5.00 -6.68
C LYS A 52 5.83 6.14 -6.74
N ASP A 53 4.92 6.13 -7.71
CA ASP A 53 3.91 7.18 -7.86
C ASP A 53 2.87 7.07 -6.73
N LEU A 54 2.41 5.85 -6.43
CA LEU A 54 1.52 5.58 -5.29
C LEU A 54 2.14 6.02 -3.95
N LEU A 55 3.43 5.70 -3.76
CA LEU A 55 4.15 6.05 -2.53
C LEU A 55 4.40 7.56 -2.37
N LYS A 56 4.53 8.30 -3.48
CA LYS A 56 4.62 9.78 -3.44
C LYS A 56 3.29 10.36 -2.95
N GLU A 57 2.18 9.89 -3.47
CA GLU A 57 0.84 10.31 -3.04
C GLU A 57 0.60 9.97 -1.56
N PHE A 58 1.01 8.78 -1.13
CA PHE A 58 0.97 8.39 0.29
C PHE A 58 1.75 9.34 1.19
N THR A 59 2.97 9.70 0.79
CA THR A 59 3.82 10.63 1.56
C THR A 59 3.23 12.03 1.61
N LYS A 60 2.61 12.50 0.53
CA LYS A 60 1.91 13.79 0.51
C LYS A 60 0.74 13.80 1.50
N LYS A 61 -0.06 12.72 1.55
CA LYS A 61 -1.20 12.59 2.48
C LYS A 61 -0.77 12.53 3.95
N SER A 62 0.42 12.00 4.25
CA SER A 62 0.93 11.91 5.62
C SER A 62 1.59 13.20 6.15
N ASN A 63 1.85 14.18 5.28
CA ASN A 63 2.50 15.45 5.64
C ASN A 63 1.50 16.61 5.87
N PHE A 64 0.20 16.31 5.88
CA PHE A 64 -0.89 17.21 6.28
C PHE A 64 -1.68 16.58 7.42
#